data_AF-A0A101CEK6-F1
#
_entry.id   AF-A0A101CEK6-F1
#
_cell.length_a   1.000
_cell.length_b   1.000
_cell.length_c   1.000
_cell.angle_alpha   90.00
_cell.angle_beta   90.00
_cell.angle_gamma   90.00
#
_symmetry.space_group_name_H-M   'P 1'
#
loop_
_entity.id
_entity.type
_entity.pdbx_description
1 polymer ?
#
loop_
_entity_poly.entity_id
_entity_poly.type
_entity_poly.pdbx_seq_one_letter_code
_entity_poly.pdbx_strand_id
1 'polypeptide(L)'
;MLLILLILSTEESNPKYLLRRMLNNNEVTNFLKRYEIEVKDQINHLKKLEFSKIDETPMHDFGESKYQTILIRNNPFDYINETIEISIKNSDIDKFDSTIDGYLVFINKILNHKICLESEFKFKIQKLVKNSFEKVAILISEYPNNKNLQNTFIEKVGVYLKGKALENKQTEEVYLNIVSSLTTFAKKMLDVDNSDGALFIVSLNRQLAQKGIYDLSNNEEDKFFEINLSIFPSEIKVIGQKAVELKNSDFLYRCLEELGYLGCTAIKNNNYHISIQCLQSLVQLGREARANNVKCFWSHCMLETIDHAEERIWWMLSWINHLDLKSQQQWVETFQTAYSRLRGFKREIEIVNDNGKSLFRFKDIDEPYKESFSNGEYYRTVDYSDFKEIKEFKLY
;
A
#
# COMPACT_ATOMS: atom_id res chain seq x y z
N MET A 1 45.82 1.94 -28.48
CA MET A 1 44.54 2.21 -29.17
C MET A 1 43.57 1.02 -29.09
N LEU A 2 43.93 -0.18 -29.54
CA LEU A 2 43.08 -1.40 -29.43
C LEU A 2 42.66 -1.73 -27.98
N LEU A 3 43.58 -1.67 -27.02
CA LEU A 3 43.26 -1.85 -25.59
C LEU A 3 42.23 -0.82 -25.08
N ILE A 4 42.32 0.44 -25.51
CA ILE A 4 41.40 1.51 -25.11
C ILE A 4 40.02 1.29 -25.73
N LEU A 5 39.96 0.87 -27.00
CA LEU A 5 38.70 0.52 -27.67
C LEU A 5 38.06 -0.72 -27.06
N LEU A 6 38.85 -1.70 -26.63
CA LEU A 6 38.35 -2.89 -25.94
C LEU A 6 37.77 -2.54 -24.57
N ILE A 7 38.46 -1.67 -23.80
CA ILE A 7 37.96 -1.15 -22.53
C ILE A 7 36.66 -0.37 -22.75
N LEU A 8 36.64 0.59 -23.68
CA LEU A 8 35.44 1.36 -24.03
C LEU A 8 34.29 0.46 -24.48
N SER A 9 34.56 -0.51 -25.35
CA SER A 9 33.56 -1.47 -25.80
C SER A 9 33.01 -2.28 -24.63
N THR A 10 33.85 -2.70 -23.69
CA THR A 10 33.42 -3.45 -22.50
C THR A 10 32.62 -2.57 -21.55
N GLU A 11 33.01 -1.31 -21.36
CA GLU A 11 32.30 -0.36 -20.50
C GLU A 11 30.94 0.06 -21.07
N GLU A 12 30.85 0.30 -22.38
CA GLU A 12 29.61 0.70 -23.06
C GLU A 12 28.68 -0.49 -23.38
N SER A 13 29.16 -1.74 -23.28
CA SER A 13 28.32 -2.94 -23.47
C SER A 13 27.97 -3.65 -22.16
N ASN A 14 28.54 -3.24 -21.02
CA ASN A 14 28.24 -3.85 -19.73
C ASN A 14 27.29 -2.98 -18.91
N PRO A 15 26.03 -3.42 -18.71
CA PRO A 15 25.08 -2.59 -17.97
C PRO A 15 25.49 -2.27 -16.53
N LYS A 16 26.40 -3.03 -15.90
CA LYS A 16 26.90 -2.69 -14.55
C LYS A 16 27.73 -1.40 -14.59
N TYR A 17 28.56 -1.21 -15.61
CA TYR A 17 29.36 0.00 -15.79
C TYR A 17 28.49 1.22 -16.11
N LEU A 18 27.53 1.03 -17.02
CA LEU A 18 26.59 2.08 -17.40
C LEU A 18 25.71 2.52 -16.22
N LEU A 19 25.16 1.59 -15.44
CA LEU A 19 24.43 1.89 -14.21
C LEU A 19 25.31 2.68 -13.23
N ARG A 20 26.57 2.27 -13.04
CA ARG A 20 27.51 2.96 -12.14
C ARG A 20 27.82 4.38 -12.60
N ARG A 21 27.92 4.60 -13.92
CA ARG A 21 28.08 5.94 -14.51
C ARG A 21 26.86 6.81 -14.26
N MET A 22 25.66 6.26 -14.43
CA MET A 22 24.39 6.98 -14.22
C MET A 22 24.14 7.32 -12.75
N LEU A 23 24.66 6.50 -11.84
CA LEU A 23 24.65 6.76 -10.41
C LEU A 23 25.65 7.86 -9.99
N ASN A 24 26.51 8.37 -10.88
CA ASN A 24 27.41 9.46 -10.55
C ASN A 24 26.61 10.74 -10.24
N ASN A 25 26.98 11.46 -9.19
CA ASN A 25 26.29 12.68 -8.75
C ASN A 25 26.23 13.72 -9.87
N ASN A 26 27.28 13.86 -10.68
CA ASN A 26 27.28 14.80 -11.82
C ASN A 26 26.23 14.42 -12.87
N GLU A 27 26.08 13.13 -13.16
CA GLU A 27 25.08 12.64 -14.12
C GLU A 27 23.66 12.82 -13.59
N VAL A 28 23.44 12.56 -12.28
CA VAL A 28 22.16 12.84 -11.61
C VAL A 28 21.84 14.34 -11.70
N THR A 29 22.79 15.22 -11.38
CA THR A 29 22.61 16.67 -11.48
C THR A 29 22.27 17.09 -12.91
N ASN A 30 23.01 16.58 -13.91
CA ASN A 30 22.78 16.90 -15.32
C ASN A 30 21.40 16.42 -15.79
N PHE A 31 20.99 15.21 -15.41
CA PHE A 31 19.67 14.69 -15.68
C PHE A 31 18.57 15.58 -15.08
N LEU A 32 18.68 15.92 -13.78
CA LEU A 32 17.67 16.74 -13.10
C LEU A 32 17.54 18.14 -13.70
N LYS A 33 18.65 18.78 -14.07
CA LYS A 33 18.63 20.09 -14.76
C LYS A 33 17.92 20.01 -16.11
N ARG A 34 18.20 18.98 -16.91
CA ARG A 34 17.52 18.79 -18.20
C ARG A 34 16.02 18.50 -17.98
N TYR A 35 15.69 17.66 -17.00
CA TYR A 35 14.31 17.33 -16.69
C TYR A 35 13.51 18.55 -16.23
N GLU A 36 14.12 19.41 -15.41
CA GLU A 36 13.54 20.69 -14.99
C GLU A 36 13.17 21.59 -16.17
N ILE A 37 14.07 21.72 -17.15
CA ILE A 37 13.84 22.54 -18.35
C ILE A 37 12.64 21.99 -19.12
N GLU A 38 12.62 20.68 -19.39
CA GLU A 38 11.51 20.04 -20.11
C GLU A 38 10.17 20.16 -19.36
N VAL A 39 10.19 20.07 -18.03
CA VAL A 39 8.98 20.31 -17.20
C VAL A 39 8.50 21.75 -17.36
N LYS A 40 9.40 22.73 -17.28
CA LYS A 40 9.04 24.15 -17.42
C LYS A 40 8.47 24.44 -18.81
N ASP A 41 9.10 23.91 -19.85
CA ASP A 41 8.64 24.08 -21.23
C ASP A 41 7.27 23.44 -21.44
N GLN A 42 7.03 22.24 -20.89
CA GLN A 42 5.72 21.59 -20.94
C GLN A 42 4.65 22.38 -20.17
N ILE A 43 4.93 22.83 -18.94
CA ILE A 43 3.97 23.61 -18.15
C ILE A 43 3.60 24.90 -18.90
N ASN A 44 4.58 25.59 -19.48
CA ASN A 44 4.36 26.80 -20.25
C ASN A 44 3.57 26.52 -21.54
N HIS A 45 3.76 25.37 -22.17
CA HIS A 45 2.97 24.95 -23.31
C HIS A 45 1.51 24.67 -22.92
N LEU A 46 1.28 23.87 -21.87
CA LEU A 46 -0.06 23.52 -21.39
C LEU A 46 -0.88 24.73 -20.93
N LYS A 47 -0.24 25.71 -20.26
CA LYS A 47 -0.89 26.97 -19.90
C LYS A 47 -1.45 27.74 -21.10
N LYS A 48 -0.87 27.57 -22.29
CA LYS A 48 -1.38 28.18 -23.53
C LYS A 48 -2.58 27.44 -24.12
N LEU A 49 -2.84 26.23 -23.66
CA LEU A 49 -3.92 25.34 -24.10
C LEU A 49 -5.02 25.21 -23.03
N GLU A 50 -4.99 26.02 -21.97
CA GLU A 50 -5.98 25.96 -20.89
C GLU A 50 -7.32 26.56 -21.37
N PHE A 51 -8.31 25.68 -21.56
CA PHE A 51 -9.65 26.05 -22.03
C PHE A 51 -10.64 26.30 -20.89
N SER A 52 -10.42 25.68 -19.72
CA SER A 52 -11.33 25.72 -18.58
C SER A 52 -11.04 26.92 -17.68
N LYS A 53 -12.07 27.52 -17.10
CA LYS A 53 -11.90 28.43 -15.97
C LYS A 53 -11.69 27.66 -14.67
N ILE A 54 -11.06 28.32 -13.70
CA ILE A 54 -10.74 27.74 -12.39
C ILE A 54 -12.00 27.26 -11.65
N ASP A 55 -13.12 27.97 -11.79
CA ASP A 55 -14.41 27.66 -11.16
C ASP A 55 -15.28 26.66 -11.94
N GLU A 56 -14.91 26.36 -13.18
CA GLU A 56 -15.61 25.42 -14.06
C GLU A 56 -14.92 24.05 -14.13
N THR A 57 -13.80 23.87 -13.43
CA THR A 57 -13.03 22.63 -13.42
C THR A 57 -13.66 21.63 -12.44
N PRO A 58 -14.14 20.46 -12.90
CA PRO A 58 -14.69 19.45 -12.00
C PRO A 58 -13.70 19.02 -10.92
N MET A 59 -14.19 18.65 -9.73
CA MET A 59 -13.35 18.22 -8.60
C MET A 59 -12.46 16.98 -8.89
N HIS A 60 -12.83 16.20 -9.90
CA HIS A 60 -12.08 15.03 -10.36
C HIS A 60 -11.42 15.24 -11.74
N ASP A 61 -11.52 16.45 -12.29
CA ASP A 61 -10.72 16.83 -13.44
C ASP A 61 -9.36 17.30 -12.92
N PHE A 62 -8.38 16.44 -13.14
CA PHE A 62 -7.01 16.66 -12.69
C PHE A 62 -6.18 17.45 -13.72
N GLY A 63 -6.79 17.83 -14.85
CA GLY A 63 -6.15 18.53 -15.96
C GLY A 63 -5.10 17.68 -16.70
N GLU A 64 -4.76 18.11 -17.91
CA GLU A 64 -3.77 17.43 -18.77
C GLU A 64 -2.39 17.35 -18.09
N SER A 65 -2.06 18.35 -17.27
CA SER A 65 -0.78 18.45 -16.58
C SER A 65 -0.54 17.29 -15.59
N LYS A 66 -1.60 16.73 -14.98
CA LYS A 66 -1.45 15.57 -14.09
C LYS A 66 -1.22 14.28 -14.88
N TYR A 67 -1.66 14.16 -16.13
CA TYR A 67 -1.55 12.93 -16.92
C TYR A 67 -0.35 12.89 -17.86
N GLN A 68 0.13 14.03 -18.34
CA GLN A 68 1.23 14.06 -19.31
C GLN A 68 2.56 13.53 -18.74
N THR A 69 3.26 12.76 -19.57
CA THR A 69 4.60 12.21 -19.31
C THR A 69 5.64 13.17 -19.85
N ILE A 70 6.71 13.42 -19.09
CA ILE A 70 7.86 14.20 -19.55
C ILE A 70 8.78 13.27 -20.33
N LEU A 71 8.91 13.54 -21.63
CA LEU A 71 9.84 12.80 -22.48
C LEU A 71 11.19 13.52 -22.46
N ILE A 72 12.22 12.84 -21.95
CA ILE A 72 13.57 13.35 -21.92
C ILE A 72 14.51 12.36 -22.61
N ARG A 73 15.37 12.86 -23.51
CA ARG A 73 16.39 12.03 -24.15
C ARG A 73 17.36 11.49 -23.10
N ASN A 74 17.77 10.23 -23.28
CA ASN A 74 18.68 9.53 -22.38
C ASN A 74 18.17 9.51 -20.92
N ASN A 75 16.87 9.26 -20.76
CA ASN A 75 16.26 9.08 -19.45
C ASN A 75 16.88 7.87 -18.74
N PRO A 76 17.51 8.06 -17.58
CA PRO A 76 18.12 6.97 -16.83
C PRO A 76 17.15 5.86 -16.44
N PHE A 77 15.89 6.21 -16.17
CA PHE A 77 14.86 5.24 -15.83
C PHE A 77 14.56 4.29 -16.98
N ASP A 78 14.52 4.79 -18.22
CA ASP A 78 14.24 3.96 -19.39
C ASP A 78 15.35 2.94 -19.62
N TYR A 79 16.61 3.36 -19.51
CA TYR A 79 17.75 2.46 -19.62
C TYR A 79 17.77 1.37 -18.52
N ILE A 80 17.43 1.73 -17.28
CA ILE A 80 17.31 0.76 -16.18
C ILE A 80 16.19 -0.26 -16.49
N ASN A 81 15.03 0.22 -16.93
CA ASN A 81 13.88 -0.62 -17.28
C ASN A 81 14.23 -1.60 -18.41
N GLU A 82 14.92 -1.14 -19.45
CA GLU A 82 15.42 -1.98 -20.55
C GLU A 82 16.43 -3.03 -20.06
N THR A 83 17.35 -2.63 -19.17
CA THR A 83 18.33 -3.56 -18.58
C THR A 83 17.64 -4.65 -17.77
N ILE A 84 16.62 -4.30 -16.99
CA ILE A 84 15.80 -5.26 -16.23
C ILE A 84 15.10 -6.22 -17.19
N GLU A 85 14.45 -5.70 -18.24
CA GLU A 85 13.76 -6.50 -19.25
C GLU A 85 14.67 -7.50 -19.93
N ILE A 86 15.86 -7.07 -20.37
CA ILE A 86 16.86 -7.95 -20.99
C ILE A 86 17.35 -9.01 -20.00
N SER A 87 17.58 -8.64 -18.73
CA SER A 87 18.02 -9.59 -17.69
C SER A 87 16.96 -10.66 -17.43
N ILE A 88 15.68 -10.28 -17.39
CA ILE A 88 14.55 -11.22 -17.26
C ILE A 88 14.51 -12.17 -18.47
N LYS A 89 14.54 -11.64 -19.70
CA LYS A 89 14.47 -12.44 -20.94
C LYS A 89 15.60 -13.46 -21.03
N ASN A 90 16.79 -13.11 -20.55
CA ASN A 90 17.96 -14.00 -20.55
C ASN A 90 18.08 -14.87 -19.29
N SER A 91 17.16 -14.76 -18.32
CA SER A 91 17.24 -15.42 -17.02
C SER A 91 18.55 -15.15 -16.26
N ASP A 92 19.12 -13.95 -16.44
CA ASP A 92 20.35 -13.51 -15.77
C ASP A 92 20.00 -12.90 -14.40
N ILE A 93 19.91 -13.76 -13.38
CA ILE A 93 19.51 -13.40 -12.02
C ILE A 93 20.53 -12.43 -11.39
N ASP A 94 21.83 -12.67 -11.58
CA ASP A 94 22.88 -11.82 -11.00
C ASP A 94 22.84 -10.40 -11.58
N LYS A 95 22.54 -10.29 -12.87
CA LYS A 95 22.39 -8.99 -13.50
C LYS A 95 21.13 -8.29 -13.01
N PHE A 96 20.01 -8.99 -13.03
CA PHE A 96 18.74 -8.51 -12.52
C PHE A 96 18.87 -7.96 -11.10
N ASP A 97 19.46 -8.75 -10.18
CA ASP A 97 19.68 -8.38 -8.78
C ASP A 97 20.46 -7.06 -8.67
N SER A 98 21.61 -6.99 -9.35
CA SER A 98 22.46 -5.80 -9.33
C SER A 98 21.80 -4.56 -9.97
N THR A 99 20.93 -4.76 -10.94
CA THR A 99 20.20 -3.68 -11.60
C THR A 99 19.07 -3.15 -10.72
N ILE A 100 18.35 -4.01 -9.99
CA ILE A 100 17.34 -3.57 -9.01
C ILE A 100 18.00 -2.79 -7.87
N ASP A 101 19.15 -3.24 -7.36
CA ASP A 101 19.91 -2.47 -6.36
C ASP A 101 20.30 -1.10 -6.89
N GLY A 102 20.88 -1.04 -8.09
CA GLY A 102 21.22 0.21 -8.75
C GLY A 102 20.02 1.12 -8.95
N TYR A 103 18.87 0.55 -9.28
CA TYR A 103 17.61 1.26 -9.46
C TYR A 103 17.13 1.94 -8.17
N LEU A 104 17.10 1.20 -7.06
CA LEU A 104 16.66 1.71 -5.76
C LEU A 104 17.64 2.78 -5.21
N VAL A 105 18.95 2.59 -5.43
CA VAL A 105 19.95 3.62 -5.12
C VAL A 105 19.73 4.87 -5.96
N PHE A 106 19.42 4.72 -7.25
CA PHE A 106 19.17 5.85 -8.15
C PHE A 106 17.94 6.65 -7.74
N ILE A 107 16.82 5.98 -7.39
CA ILE A 107 15.63 6.63 -6.81
C ILE A 107 16.02 7.45 -5.59
N ASN A 108 16.77 6.86 -4.65
CA ASN A 108 17.19 7.56 -3.45
C ASN A 108 18.07 8.78 -3.74
N LYS A 109 18.99 8.68 -4.71
CA LYS A 109 19.84 9.80 -5.12
C LYS A 109 19.02 10.94 -5.71
N ILE A 110 18.06 10.64 -6.59
CA ILE A 110 17.19 11.65 -7.20
C ILE A 110 16.36 12.36 -6.14
N LEU A 111 15.67 11.60 -5.29
CA LEU A 111 14.71 12.17 -4.33
C LEU A 111 15.38 13.04 -3.27
N ASN A 112 16.61 12.70 -2.87
CA ASN A 112 17.39 13.49 -1.90
C ASN A 112 18.31 14.52 -2.56
N HIS A 113 18.30 14.67 -3.88
CA HIS A 113 19.14 15.64 -4.56
C HIS A 113 18.61 17.07 -4.31
N LYS A 114 19.51 18.01 -4.02
CA LYS A 114 19.18 19.42 -3.73
C LYS A 114 18.21 20.04 -4.75
N ILE A 115 18.47 19.84 -6.05
CA ILE A 115 17.60 20.31 -7.15
C ILE A 115 16.16 19.77 -7.01
N CYS A 116 15.98 18.52 -6.60
CA CYS A 116 14.65 17.95 -6.43
C CYS A 116 13.94 18.48 -5.17
N LEU A 117 14.69 18.73 -4.09
CA LEU A 117 14.16 19.19 -2.82
C LEU A 117 13.74 20.66 -2.85
N GLU A 118 14.48 21.51 -3.54
CA GLU A 118 14.27 22.96 -3.58
C GLU A 118 13.34 23.43 -4.71
N SER A 119 12.78 22.49 -5.48
CA SER A 119 12.13 22.80 -6.74
C SER A 119 10.61 22.56 -6.73
N GLU A 120 9.90 23.45 -7.45
CA GLU A 120 8.48 23.33 -7.76
C GLU A 120 8.12 22.07 -8.58
N PHE A 121 9.09 21.41 -9.26
CA PHE A 121 8.82 20.20 -10.04
C PHE A 121 8.99 18.87 -9.25
N LYS A 122 9.19 18.91 -7.93
CA LYS A 122 9.33 17.71 -7.07
C LYS A 122 8.26 16.65 -7.36
N PHE A 123 6.99 17.07 -7.47
CA PHE A 123 5.87 16.16 -7.76
C PHE A 123 6.00 15.46 -9.12
N LYS A 124 6.57 16.13 -10.14
CA LYS A 124 6.82 15.53 -11.46
C LYS A 124 7.93 14.48 -11.42
N ILE A 125 8.94 14.66 -10.56
CA ILE A 125 9.96 13.63 -10.33
C ILE A 125 9.37 12.45 -9.57
N GLN A 126 8.58 12.68 -8.53
CA GLN A 126 7.91 11.60 -7.80
C GLN A 126 6.98 10.81 -8.74
N LYS A 127 6.27 11.48 -9.65
CA LYS A 127 5.48 10.83 -10.70
C LYS A 127 6.35 10.01 -11.67
N LEU A 128 7.52 10.51 -12.08
CA LEU A 128 8.45 9.76 -12.92
C LEU A 128 8.94 8.49 -12.23
N VAL A 129 9.31 8.59 -10.95
CA VAL A 129 9.70 7.45 -10.12
C VAL A 129 8.56 6.45 -10.02
N LYS A 130 7.35 6.89 -9.70
CA LYS A 130 6.14 6.05 -9.65
C LYS A 130 5.95 5.30 -10.97
N ASN A 131 5.89 6.01 -12.09
CA ASN A 131 5.62 5.41 -13.40
C ASN A 131 6.71 4.40 -13.78
N SER A 132 7.97 4.71 -13.49
CA SER A 132 9.07 3.77 -13.74
C SER A 132 8.96 2.54 -12.85
N PHE A 133 8.61 2.70 -11.57
CA PHE A 133 8.54 1.60 -10.63
C PHE A 133 7.37 0.68 -10.97
N GLU A 134 6.22 1.25 -11.29
CA GLU A 134 5.03 0.53 -11.76
C GLU A 134 5.34 -0.26 -13.03
N LYS A 135 6.06 0.34 -14.00
CA LYS A 135 6.51 -0.37 -15.21
C LYS A 135 7.40 -1.57 -14.87
N VAL A 136 8.35 -1.42 -13.95
CA VAL A 136 9.22 -2.54 -13.49
C VAL A 136 8.39 -3.63 -12.82
N ALA A 137 7.48 -3.26 -11.92
CA ALA A 137 6.62 -4.22 -11.24
C ALA A 137 5.74 -5.00 -12.26
N ILE A 138 5.10 -4.30 -13.20
CA ILE A 138 4.32 -4.91 -14.27
C ILE A 138 5.19 -5.87 -15.08
N LEU A 139 6.34 -5.40 -15.55
CA LEU A 139 7.28 -6.20 -16.34
C LEU A 139 7.62 -7.50 -15.61
N ILE A 140 8.00 -7.44 -14.33
CA ILE A 140 8.38 -8.65 -13.56
C ILE A 140 7.17 -9.57 -13.35
N SER A 141 5.98 -9.01 -13.13
CA SER A 141 4.76 -9.80 -12.89
C SER A 141 4.29 -10.58 -14.11
N GLU A 142 4.63 -10.11 -15.32
CA GLU A 142 4.23 -10.73 -16.60
C GLU A 142 5.10 -11.92 -17.00
N TYR A 143 6.16 -12.23 -16.25
CA TYR A 143 7.00 -13.43 -16.43
C TYR A 143 6.80 -14.42 -15.25
N PRO A 144 5.63 -15.08 -15.16
CA PRO A 144 5.25 -15.86 -13.98
C PRO A 144 6.06 -17.13 -13.75
N ASN A 145 6.73 -17.64 -14.79
CA ASN A 145 7.55 -18.84 -14.71
C ASN A 145 8.85 -18.63 -13.92
N ASN A 146 9.15 -17.42 -13.43
CA ASN A 146 10.38 -17.12 -12.71
C ASN A 146 10.10 -16.54 -11.31
N LYS A 147 9.61 -17.40 -10.41
CA LYS A 147 9.39 -17.07 -8.99
C LYS A 147 10.64 -16.51 -8.31
N ASN A 148 11.84 -16.94 -8.72
CA ASN A 148 13.10 -16.42 -8.18
C ASN A 148 13.25 -14.91 -8.46
N LEU A 149 13.00 -14.45 -9.70
CA LEU A 149 13.08 -13.03 -10.03
C LEU A 149 12.02 -12.20 -9.26
N GLN A 150 10.80 -12.73 -9.12
CA GLN A 150 9.76 -12.07 -8.33
C GLN A 150 10.18 -11.95 -6.85
N ASN A 151 10.70 -13.02 -6.27
CA ASN A 151 11.14 -13.07 -4.88
C ASN A 151 12.34 -12.14 -4.65
N THR A 152 13.34 -12.16 -5.54
CA THR A 152 14.45 -11.21 -5.51
C THR A 152 13.97 -9.77 -5.56
N PHE A 153 13.02 -9.44 -6.44
CA PHE A 153 12.47 -8.09 -6.54
C PHE A 153 11.81 -7.64 -5.23
N ILE A 154 10.89 -8.43 -4.67
CA ILE A 154 10.18 -8.06 -3.45
C ILE A 154 11.12 -7.99 -2.24
N GLU A 155 12.15 -8.84 -2.17
CA GLU A 155 13.15 -8.79 -1.11
C GLU A 155 13.92 -7.48 -1.14
N LYS A 156 14.43 -7.08 -2.31
CA LYS A 156 15.19 -5.82 -2.47
C LYS A 156 14.33 -4.60 -2.18
N VAL A 157 13.12 -4.54 -2.74
CA VAL A 157 12.21 -3.42 -2.48
C VAL A 157 11.77 -3.41 -1.01
N GLY A 158 11.55 -4.58 -0.41
CA GLY A 158 11.21 -4.71 1.01
C GLY A 158 12.30 -4.18 1.93
N VAL A 159 13.57 -4.52 1.69
CA VAL A 159 14.72 -3.97 2.42
C VAL A 159 14.81 -2.46 2.24
N TYR A 160 14.62 -1.97 1.01
CA TYR A 160 14.63 -0.55 0.71
C TYR A 160 13.55 0.23 1.47
N LEU A 161 12.29 -0.22 1.44
CA LEU A 161 11.18 0.42 2.15
C LEU A 161 11.35 0.36 3.67
N LYS A 162 11.88 -0.75 4.21
CA LYS A 162 12.23 -0.84 5.63
C LYS A 162 13.30 0.18 6.01
N GLY A 163 14.31 0.38 5.15
CA GLY A 163 15.30 1.45 5.33
C GLY A 163 14.65 2.83 5.42
N LYS A 164 13.60 3.09 4.62
CA LYS A 164 12.82 4.33 4.69
C LYS A 164 11.94 4.46 5.92
N ALA A 165 11.45 3.35 6.45
CA ALA A 165 10.74 3.34 7.72
C ALA A 165 11.65 3.61 8.93
N LEU A 166 12.95 3.30 8.85
CA LEU A 166 13.94 3.70 9.86
C LEU A 166 14.16 5.22 9.87
N GLU A 167 13.96 5.88 8.74
CA GLU A 167 14.02 7.34 8.59
C GLU A 167 12.65 8.04 8.82
N ASN A 168 11.59 7.29 9.19
CA ASN A 168 10.20 7.78 9.26
C ASN A 168 9.67 8.41 7.95
N LYS A 169 10.16 7.93 6.80
CA LYS A 169 9.78 8.43 5.46
C LYS A 169 8.75 7.56 4.76
N GLN A 170 8.36 6.42 5.31
CA GLN A 170 7.52 5.43 4.62
C GLN A 170 6.14 5.95 4.18
N THR A 171 5.66 7.05 4.78
CA THR A 171 4.40 7.70 4.42
C THR A 171 4.56 8.87 3.45
N GLU A 172 5.77 9.18 2.96
CA GLU A 172 5.91 10.14 1.87
C GLU A 172 5.27 9.56 0.59
N GLU A 173 4.67 10.44 -0.20
CA GLU A 173 3.87 10.08 -1.38
C GLU A 173 4.58 9.10 -2.32
N VAL A 174 5.88 9.28 -2.55
CA VAL A 174 6.65 8.41 -3.46
C VAL A 174 6.76 6.97 -2.95
N TYR A 175 6.92 6.76 -1.64
CA TYR A 175 7.02 5.42 -1.08
C TYR A 175 5.65 4.77 -0.94
N LEU A 176 4.61 5.55 -0.63
CA LEU A 176 3.22 5.07 -0.69
C LEU A 176 2.85 4.61 -2.10
N ASN A 177 3.28 5.34 -3.14
CA ASN A 177 3.09 4.93 -4.52
C ASN A 177 3.83 3.62 -4.85
N ILE A 178 5.08 3.45 -4.39
CA ILE A 178 5.83 2.19 -4.52
C ILE A 178 5.08 1.03 -3.85
N VAL A 179 4.56 1.26 -2.64
CA VAL A 179 3.77 0.26 -1.90
C VAL A 179 2.49 -0.11 -2.65
N SER A 180 1.76 0.87 -3.19
CA SER A 180 0.55 0.62 -3.99
C SER A 180 0.86 -0.16 -5.29
N SER A 181 1.99 0.12 -5.94
CA SER A 181 2.49 -0.69 -7.06
C SER A 181 2.85 -2.12 -6.62
N LEU A 182 3.44 -2.30 -5.44
CA LEU A 182 3.68 -3.64 -4.86
C LEU A 182 2.39 -4.38 -4.51
N THR A 183 1.35 -3.71 -4.05
CA THR A 183 0.02 -4.32 -3.85
C THR A 183 -0.53 -4.85 -5.17
N THR A 184 -0.43 -4.06 -6.24
CA THR A 184 -0.84 -4.48 -7.58
C THR A 184 -0.01 -5.66 -8.08
N PHE A 185 1.30 -5.65 -7.80
CA PHE A 185 2.20 -6.77 -8.05
C PHE A 185 1.78 -8.03 -7.29
N ALA A 186 1.50 -7.93 -5.99
CA ALA A 186 1.06 -9.04 -5.14
C ALA A 186 -0.22 -9.69 -5.67
N LYS A 187 -1.19 -8.89 -6.14
CA LYS A 187 -2.41 -9.42 -6.76
C LYS A 187 -2.11 -10.29 -7.98
N LYS A 188 -1.19 -9.85 -8.85
CA LYS A 188 -0.76 -10.63 -10.01
C LYS A 188 0.04 -11.88 -9.61
N MET A 189 0.81 -11.83 -8.51
CA MET A 189 1.50 -13.01 -7.98
C MET A 189 0.52 -14.10 -7.53
N LEU A 190 -0.63 -13.71 -6.97
CA LEU A 190 -1.68 -14.66 -6.60
C LEU A 190 -2.33 -15.32 -7.83
N ASP A 191 -2.45 -14.61 -8.96
CA ASP A 191 -2.96 -15.18 -10.22
C ASP A 191 -2.06 -16.31 -10.77
N VAL A 192 -0.79 -16.37 -10.34
CA VAL A 192 0.22 -17.32 -10.84
C VAL A 192 0.78 -18.22 -9.73
N ASP A 193 0.00 -18.39 -8.65
CA ASP A 193 0.29 -19.27 -7.53
C ASP A 193 1.65 -19.01 -6.86
N ASN A 194 2.01 -17.74 -6.70
CA ASN A 194 3.12 -17.31 -5.83
C ASN A 194 2.58 -16.65 -4.56
N SER A 195 1.87 -17.45 -3.76
CA SER A 195 1.27 -17.04 -2.49
C SER A 195 2.33 -16.59 -1.47
N ASP A 196 3.47 -17.26 -1.38
CA ASP A 196 4.52 -16.91 -0.40
C ASP A 196 5.08 -15.50 -0.65
N GLY A 197 5.35 -15.15 -1.91
CA GLY A 197 5.84 -13.82 -2.25
C GLY A 197 4.77 -12.73 -2.08
N ALA A 198 3.50 -13.03 -2.36
CA ALA A 198 2.40 -12.12 -2.04
C ALA A 198 2.26 -11.91 -0.52
N LEU A 199 2.47 -12.96 0.28
CA LEU A 199 2.39 -12.90 1.74
C LEU A 199 3.51 -12.03 2.31
N PHE A 200 4.72 -12.07 1.74
CA PHE A 200 5.79 -11.16 2.10
C PHE A 200 5.37 -9.69 2.00
N ILE A 201 4.63 -9.32 0.94
CA ILE A 201 4.15 -7.94 0.74
C ILE A 201 3.08 -7.58 1.79
N VAL A 202 2.19 -8.53 2.14
CA VAL A 202 1.22 -8.35 3.23
C VAL A 202 1.95 -8.08 4.56
N SER A 203 2.91 -8.92 4.92
CA SER A 203 3.70 -8.76 6.14
C SER A 203 4.55 -7.49 6.12
N LEU A 204 5.05 -7.07 4.95
CA LEU A 204 5.78 -5.81 4.79
C LEU A 204 4.87 -4.61 5.12
N ASN A 205 3.65 -4.57 4.59
CA ASN A 205 2.68 -3.51 4.90
C ASN A 205 2.40 -3.43 6.41
N ARG A 206 2.19 -4.57 7.09
CA ARG A 206 2.06 -4.59 8.55
C ARG A 206 3.29 -3.99 9.21
N GLN A 207 4.49 -4.44 8.84
CA GLN A 207 5.74 -4.01 9.47
C GLN A 207 6.00 -2.51 9.30
N LEU A 208 5.71 -1.95 8.11
CA LEU A 208 5.85 -0.51 7.85
C LEU A 208 4.91 0.33 8.72
N ALA A 209 3.65 -0.09 8.84
CA ALA A 209 2.67 0.56 9.72
C ALA A 209 3.07 0.45 11.19
N GLN A 210 3.43 -0.76 11.63
CA GLN A 210 3.85 -1.04 13.00
C GLN A 210 5.09 -0.25 13.41
N LYS A 211 6.07 -0.10 12.52
CA LYS A 211 7.23 0.77 12.75
C LYS A 211 6.83 2.24 12.92
N GLY A 212 5.83 2.71 12.18
CA GLY A 212 5.29 4.06 12.34
C GLY A 212 4.55 4.25 13.67
N ILE A 213 3.82 3.23 14.15
CA ILE A 213 3.13 3.28 15.45
C ILE A 213 4.13 3.43 16.61
N TYR A 214 5.25 2.71 16.55
CA TYR A 214 6.22 2.73 17.65
C TYR A 214 7.05 4.02 17.72
N ASP A 215 7.28 4.65 16.58
CA ASP A 215 8.13 5.84 16.47
C ASP A 215 7.31 7.06 16.01
N LEU A 216 6.12 7.25 16.60
CA LEU A 216 5.35 8.48 16.43
C LEU A 216 6.15 9.66 16.97
N SER A 217 6.48 10.62 16.10
CA SER A 217 7.13 11.85 16.54
C SER A 217 6.09 12.81 17.14
N ASN A 218 6.54 13.71 18.01
CA ASN A 218 5.69 14.63 18.79
C ASN A 218 5.44 15.98 18.07
N ASN A 219 5.84 16.12 16.81
CA ASN A 219 5.74 17.37 16.05
C ASN A 219 4.41 17.47 15.29
N GLU A 220 3.91 18.67 15.02
CA GLU A 220 2.64 18.84 14.30
C GLU A 220 2.68 18.35 12.83
N GLU A 221 3.86 18.32 12.19
CA GLU A 221 4.06 17.69 10.88
C GLU A 221 3.77 16.18 10.90
N ASP A 222 3.77 15.55 12.09
CA ASP A 222 3.50 14.11 12.26
C ASP A 222 2.02 13.74 12.12
N LYS A 223 1.10 14.71 12.10
CA LYS A 223 -0.33 14.41 11.86
C LYS A 223 -0.54 13.79 10.47
N PHE A 224 0.16 14.27 9.45
CA PHE A 224 0.07 13.69 8.11
C PHE A 224 0.72 12.32 8.04
N PHE A 225 1.85 12.13 8.72
CA PHE A 225 2.49 10.83 8.87
C PHE A 225 1.51 9.82 9.48
N GLU A 226 0.93 10.14 10.63
CA GLU A 226 0.01 9.26 11.36
C GLU A 226 -1.24 8.91 10.52
N ILE A 227 -1.87 9.90 9.89
CA ILE A 227 -3.04 9.67 9.02
C ILE A 227 -2.67 8.72 7.87
N ASN A 228 -1.51 8.91 7.25
CA ASN A 228 -1.07 8.12 6.10
C ASN A 228 -0.63 6.69 6.48
N LEU A 229 -0.33 6.40 7.75
CA LEU A 229 -0.08 5.03 8.19
C LEU A 229 -1.29 4.11 7.98
N SER A 230 -2.51 4.66 7.92
CA SER A 230 -3.72 3.90 7.59
C SER A 230 -3.75 3.36 6.16
N ILE A 231 -2.88 3.83 5.26
CA ILE A 231 -2.81 3.29 3.90
C ILE A 231 -2.35 1.82 3.92
N PHE A 232 -1.38 1.47 4.75
CA PHE A 232 -0.83 0.11 4.81
C PHE A 232 -1.86 -1.00 5.12
N PRO A 233 -2.73 -0.91 6.14
CA PRO A 233 -3.81 -1.88 6.33
C PRO A 233 -4.82 -1.87 5.17
N SER A 234 -5.04 -0.73 4.52
CA SER A 234 -5.88 -0.66 3.32
C SER A 234 -5.27 -1.43 2.15
N GLU A 235 -3.95 -1.39 1.99
CA GLU A 235 -3.23 -2.17 0.99
C GLU A 235 -3.31 -3.68 1.30
N ILE A 236 -3.21 -4.09 2.57
CA ILE A 236 -3.47 -5.49 2.97
C ILE A 236 -4.90 -5.91 2.60
N LYS A 237 -5.90 -5.04 2.83
CA LYS A 237 -7.29 -5.27 2.41
C LYS A 237 -7.34 -5.57 0.93
N VAL A 238 -6.76 -4.72 0.08
CA VAL A 238 -6.80 -4.85 -1.39
C VAL A 238 -6.19 -6.18 -1.86
N ILE A 239 -5.11 -6.65 -1.24
CA ILE A 239 -4.54 -7.98 -1.53
C ILE A 239 -5.50 -9.09 -1.06
N GLY A 240 -6.07 -8.96 0.15
CA GLY A 240 -7.06 -9.90 0.68
C GLY A 240 -8.32 -10.03 -0.19
N GLN A 241 -8.80 -8.94 -0.79
CA GLN A 241 -9.94 -8.94 -1.72
C GLN A 241 -9.65 -9.81 -2.95
N LYS A 242 -8.39 -9.80 -3.44
CA LYS A 242 -7.97 -10.69 -4.52
C LYS A 242 -7.96 -12.17 -4.08
N ALA A 243 -7.60 -12.46 -2.83
CA ALA A 243 -7.70 -13.82 -2.29
C ALA A 243 -9.16 -14.30 -2.18
N VAL A 244 -10.09 -13.40 -1.83
CA VAL A 244 -11.54 -13.69 -1.88
C VAL A 244 -11.98 -14.03 -3.30
N GLU A 245 -11.60 -13.21 -4.29
CA GLU A 245 -11.92 -13.41 -5.71
C GLU A 245 -11.43 -14.78 -6.21
N LEU A 246 -10.20 -15.16 -5.85
CA LEU A 246 -9.58 -16.44 -6.22
C LEU A 246 -10.04 -17.62 -5.33
N LYS A 247 -10.86 -17.36 -4.31
CA LYS A 247 -11.24 -18.33 -3.26
C LYS A 247 -10.04 -19.00 -2.57
N ASN A 248 -8.92 -18.30 -2.48
CA ASN A 248 -7.73 -18.76 -1.78
C ASN A 248 -7.90 -18.47 -0.27
N SER A 249 -8.51 -19.41 0.44
CA SER A 249 -8.88 -19.22 1.83
C SER A 249 -7.72 -19.27 2.83
N ASP A 250 -6.63 -19.98 2.52
CA ASP A 250 -5.41 -19.93 3.35
C ASP A 250 -4.78 -18.54 3.29
N PHE A 251 -4.57 -18.01 2.09
CA PHE A 251 -4.01 -16.67 1.94
C PHE A 251 -4.89 -15.60 2.58
N LEU A 252 -6.21 -15.69 2.40
CA LEU A 252 -7.16 -14.78 3.04
C LEU A 252 -7.06 -14.83 4.57
N TYR A 253 -6.96 -16.04 5.16
CA TYR A 253 -6.74 -16.19 6.59
C TYR A 253 -5.47 -15.47 7.05
N ARG A 254 -4.36 -15.54 6.29
CA ARG A 254 -3.12 -14.80 6.57
C ARG A 254 -3.31 -13.29 6.53
N CYS A 255 -4.09 -12.77 5.58
CA CYS A 255 -4.43 -11.33 5.54
C CYS A 255 -5.20 -10.91 6.80
N LEU A 256 -6.19 -11.70 7.24
CA LEU A 256 -6.96 -11.43 8.45
C LEU A 256 -6.07 -11.47 9.70
N GLU A 257 -5.13 -12.41 9.77
CA GLU A 257 -4.13 -12.51 10.84
C GLU A 257 -3.23 -11.26 10.91
N GLU A 258 -2.65 -10.85 9.80
CA GLU A 258 -1.77 -9.67 9.71
C GLU A 258 -2.52 -8.37 10.08
N LEU A 259 -3.78 -8.21 9.65
CA LEU A 259 -4.66 -7.11 10.07
C LEU A 259 -4.98 -7.15 11.57
N GLY A 260 -5.32 -8.32 12.11
CA GLY A 260 -5.62 -8.48 13.53
C GLY A 260 -4.43 -8.15 14.42
N TYR A 261 -3.22 -8.62 14.06
CA TYR A 261 -1.98 -8.29 14.77
C TYR A 261 -1.65 -6.79 14.71
N LEU A 262 -1.79 -6.17 13.55
CA LEU A 262 -1.59 -4.72 13.41
C LEU A 262 -2.60 -3.94 14.24
N GLY A 263 -3.88 -4.31 14.17
CA GLY A 263 -4.95 -3.69 14.94
C GLY A 263 -4.75 -3.80 16.44
N CYS A 264 -4.34 -4.97 16.95
CA CYS A 264 -3.97 -5.13 18.36
C CYS A 264 -2.81 -4.21 18.74
N THR A 265 -1.82 -4.06 17.86
CA THR A 265 -0.69 -3.15 18.09
C THR A 265 -1.12 -1.69 18.11
N ALA A 266 -2.01 -1.29 17.21
CA ALA A 266 -2.54 0.07 17.15
C ALA A 266 -3.36 0.42 18.39
N ILE A 267 -4.23 -0.47 18.86
CA ILE A 267 -5.04 -0.25 20.08
C ILE A 267 -4.16 -0.11 21.32
N LYS A 268 -3.15 -0.96 21.49
CA LYS A 268 -2.20 -0.86 22.62
C LYS A 268 -1.51 0.50 22.71
N ASN A 269 -1.30 1.15 21.57
CA ASN A 269 -0.65 2.46 21.47
C ASN A 269 -1.67 3.60 21.27
N ASN A 270 -2.97 3.32 21.44
CA ASN A 270 -4.07 4.26 21.23
C ASN A 270 -4.05 4.96 19.85
N ASN A 271 -3.53 4.30 18.80
CA ASN A 271 -3.53 4.85 17.45
C ASN A 271 -4.88 4.61 16.78
N TYR A 272 -5.73 5.64 16.79
CA TYR A 272 -7.12 5.53 16.35
C TYR A 272 -7.24 5.24 14.84
N HIS A 273 -6.49 5.96 14.01
CA HIS A 273 -6.59 5.86 12.55
C HIS A 273 -6.27 4.46 12.01
N ILE A 274 -5.20 3.83 12.50
CA ILE A 274 -4.81 2.48 12.06
C ILE A 274 -5.77 1.44 12.63
N SER A 275 -6.19 1.59 13.88
CA SER A 275 -7.14 0.66 14.52
C SER A 275 -8.46 0.63 13.76
N ILE A 276 -9.03 1.80 13.44
CA ILE A 276 -10.25 1.92 12.62
C ILE A 276 -10.05 1.27 11.26
N GLN A 277 -8.92 1.55 10.59
CA GLN A 277 -8.69 0.99 9.26
C GLN A 277 -8.51 -0.54 9.28
N CYS A 278 -7.90 -1.10 10.33
CA CYS A 278 -7.82 -2.55 10.52
C CYS A 278 -9.22 -3.14 10.73
N LEU A 279 -10.06 -2.53 11.57
CA LEU A 279 -11.44 -2.96 11.77
C LEU A 279 -12.25 -2.93 10.47
N GLN A 280 -12.20 -1.83 9.72
CA GLN A 280 -12.86 -1.72 8.42
C GLN A 280 -12.39 -2.84 7.48
N SER A 281 -11.09 -3.07 7.41
CA SER A 281 -10.51 -4.08 6.52
C SER A 281 -10.91 -5.51 6.90
N LEU A 282 -10.91 -5.84 8.20
CA LEU A 282 -11.39 -7.14 8.70
C LEU A 282 -12.89 -7.34 8.39
N VAL A 283 -13.71 -6.31 8.67
CA VAL A 283 -15.15 -6.35 8.41
C VAL A 283 -15.42 -6.57 6.92
N GLN A 284 -14.75 -5.79 6.06
CA GLN A 284 -14.97 -5.85 4.62
C GLN A 284 -14.53 -7.21 4.04
N LEU A 285 -13.35 -7.70 4.41
CA LEU A 285 -12.88 -9.01 3.96
C LEU A 285 -13.80 -10.14 4.45
N GLY A 286 -14.26 -10.10 5.70
CA GLY A 286 -15.21 -11.08 6.22
C GLY A 286 -16.54 -11.07 5.49
N ARG A 287 -17.08 -9.88 5.17
CA ARG A 287 -18.31 -9.71 4.38
C ARG A 287 -18.16 -10.22 2.95
N GLU A 288 -17.08 -9.85 2.28
CA GLU A 288 -16.82 -10.31 0.90
C GLU A 288 -16.58 -11.81 0.85
N ALA A 289 -15.88 -12.38 1.83
CA ALA A 289 -15.69 -13.83 1.96
C ALA A 289 -17.03 -14.56 2.11
N ARG A 290 -17.94 -14.04 2.96
CA ARG A 290 -19.30 -14.56 3.09
C ARG A 290 -20.07 -14.45 1.77
N ALA A 291 -20.06 -13.28 1.14
CA ALA A 291 -20.74 -13.05 -0.14
C ALA A 291 -20.26 -14.01 -1.25
N ASN A 292 -18.98 -14.36 -1.25
CA ASN A 292 -18.35 -15.27 -2.20
C ASN A 292 -18.29 -16.75 -1.76
N ASN A 293 -18.88 -17.08 -0.60
CA ASN A 293 -18.88 -18.42 0.01
C ASN A 293 -17.47 -19.02 0.18
N VAL A 294 -16.49 -18.22 0.59
CA VAL A 294 -15.13 -18.68 0.87
C VAL A 294 -15.11 -19.44 2.21
N LYS A 295 -14.79 -20.73 2.17
CA LYS A 295 -14.71 -21.61 3.35
C LYS A 295 -13.29 -21.65 3.92
N CYS A 296 -13.14 -21.94 5.21
CA CYS A 296 -11.83 -22.11 5.82
C CYS A 296 -11.04 -23.24 5.12
N PHE A 297 -9.74 -23.03 4.91
CA PHE A 297 -8.85 -23.99 4.27
C PHE A 297 -8.52 -25.19 5.18
N TRP A 298 -8.58 -24.99 6.50
CA TRP A 298 -8.17 -26.01 7.45
C TRP A 298 -9.34 -26.96 7.72
N SER A 299 -9.20 -28.22 7.29
CA SER A 299 -10.25 -29.25 7.37
C SER A 299 -10.74 -29.59 8.78
N HIS A 300 -9.99 -29.22 9.81
CA HIS A 300 -10.35 -29.44 11.22
C HIS A 300 -10.93 -28.18 11.87
N CYS A 301 -10.98 -27.07 11.15
CA CYS A 301 -11.56 -25.84 11.63
C CYS A 301 -13.06 -25.84 11.35
N MET A 302 -13.86 -25.68 12.41
CA MET A 302 -15.32 -25.56 12.30
C MET A 302 -15.76 -24.13 11.95
N LEU A 303 -14.85 -23.17 11.96
CA LEU A 303 -15.13 -21.76 11.70
C LEU A 303 -15.23 -21.48 10.20
N GLU A 304 -16.17 -20.63 9.84
CA GLU A 304 -16.18 -20.00 8.52
C GLU A 304 -15.18 -18.83 8.46
N THR A 305 -14.88 -18.36 7.25
CA THR A 305 -13.95 -17.23 7.08
C THR A 305 -14.46 -15.94 7.76
N ILE A 306 -15.77 -15.74 7.81
CA ILE A 306 -16.38 -14.63 8.53
C ILE A 306 -16.13 -14.73 10.06
N ASP A 307 -16.17 -15.94 10.61
CA ASP A 307 -15.90 -16.18 12.03
C ASP A 307 -14.42 -15.94 12.37
N HIS A 308 -13.51 -16.22 11.43
CA HIS A 308 -12.10 -15.81 11.58
C HIS A 308 -11.94 -14.29 11.61
N ALA A 309 -12.65 -13.54 10.77
CA ALA A 309 -12.64 -12.08 10.86
C ALA A 309 -13.19 -11.60 12.20
N GLU A 310 -14.29 -12.22 12.68
CA GLU A 310 -14.89 -11.95 14.00
C GLU A 310 -13.89 -12.23 15.14
N GLU A 311 -13.16 -13.34 15.08
CA GLU A 311 -12.11 -13.70 16.05
C GLU A 311 -10.99 -12.64 16.10
N ARG A 312 -10.56 -12.11 14.95
CA ARG A 312 -9.53 -11.06 14.89
C ARG A 312 -10.04 -9.75 15.50
N ILE A 313 -11.31 -9.39 15.25
CA ILE A 313 -11.96 -8.24 15.90
C ILE A 313 -12.03 -8.46 17.42
N TRP A 314 -12.33 -9.69 17.87
CA TRP A 314 -12.33 -10.02 19.29
C TRP A 314 -10.94 -9.90 19.94
N TRP A 315 -9.87 -10.33 19.26
CA TRP A 315 -8.49 -10.12 19.73
C TRP A 315 -8.20 -8.64 19.93
N MET A 316 -8.56 -7.80 18.96
CA MET A 316 -8.41 -6.35 19.05
C MET A 316 -9.19 -5.78 20.24
N LEU A 317 -10.45 -6.17 20.41
CA LEU A 317 -11.31 -5.72 21.53
C LEU A 317 -10.69 -6.06 22.88
N SER A 318 -10.08 -7.24 23.04
CA SER A 318 -9.46 -7.63 24.32
C SER A 318 -8.38 -6.66 24.82
N TRP A 319 -7.77 -5.88 23.91
CA TRP A 319 -6.72 -4.92 24.25
C TRP A 319 -7.24 -3.55 24.72
N ILE A 320 -8.52 -3.23 24.53
CA ILE A 320 -9.04 -1.90 24.96
C ILE A 320 -8.97 -1.75 26.49
N ASN A 321 -8.97 -2.85 27.24
CA ASN A 321 -8.82 -2.87 28.70
C ASN A 321 -7.54 -2.22 29.22
N HIS A 322 -6.54 -2.01 28.35
CA HIS A 322 -5.29 -1.32 28.68
C HIS A 322 -5.38 0.21 28.55
N LEU A 323 -6.47 0.73 28.00
CA LEU A 323 -6.69 2.16 27.82
C LEU A 323 -7.42 2.76 29.03
N ASP A 324 -7.49 4.09 29.10
CA ASP A 324 -8.30 4.78 30.09
C ASP A 324 -9.81 4.57 29.84
N LEU A 325 -10.64 4.78 30.87
CA LEU A 325 -12.09 4.51 30.81
C LEU A 325 -12.82 5.29 29.71
N LYS A 326 -12.39 6.52 29.41
CA LYS A 326 -13.03 7.34 28.37
C LYS A 326 -12.72 6.74 26.99
N SER A 327 -11.46 6.40 26.74
CA SER A 327 -11.04 5.71 25.51
C SER A 327 -11.72 4.35 25.36
N GLN A 328 -11.85 3.58 26.45
CA GLN A 328 -12.58 2.30 26.44
C GLN A 328 -14.03 2.46 25.96
N GLN A 329 -14.77 3.44 26.50
CA GLN A 329 -16.15 3.70 26.11
C GLN A 329 -16.26 4.06 24.62
N GLN A 330 -15.39 4.93 24.13
CA GLN A 330 -15.35 5.30 22.72
C GLN A 330 -15.08 4.09 21.81
N TRP A 331 -14.10 3.25 22.17
CA TRP A 331 -13.79 2.05 21.40
C TRP A 331 -14.95 1.04 21.38
N VAL A 332 -15.69 0.89 22.47
CA VAL A 332 -16.83 -0.03 22.52
C VAL A 332 -17.85 0.27 21.42
N GLU A 333 -18.21 1.52 21.20
CA GLU A 333 -19.15 1.94 20.13
C GLU A 333 -18.61 1.59 18.74
N THR A 334 -17.31 1.83 18.51
CA THR A 334 -16.64 1.46 17.26
C THR A 334 -16.68 -0.05 17.03
N PHE A 335 -16.38 -0.85 18.06
CA PHE A 335 -16.43 -2.32 17.97
C PHE A 335 -17.85 -2.83 17.75
N GLN A 336 -18.85 -2.27 18.46
CA GLN A 336 -20.27 -2.60 18.25
C GLN A 336 -20.66 -2.39 16.78
N THR A 337 -20.24 -1.26 16.19
CA THR A 337 -20.46 -0.97 14.77
C THR A 337 -19.75 -1.99 13.88
N ALA A 338 -18.47 -2.30 14.15
CA ALA A 338 -17.71 -3.28 13.38
C ALA A 338 -18.35 -4.68 13.38
N TYR A 339 -18.74 -5.19 14.56
CA TYR A 339 -19.45 -6.47 14.65
C TYR A 339 -20.81 -6.42 13.95
N SER A 340 -21.56 -5.32 14.12
CA SER A 340 -22.89 -5.19 13.52
C SER A 340 -22.82 -5.19 11.99
N ARG A 341 -21.83 -4.50 11.41
CA ARG A 341 -21.56 -4.53 9.96
C ARG A 341 -21.11 -5.90 9.47
N LEU A 342 -20.23 -6.58 10.22
CA LEU A 342 -19.75 -7.91 9.86
C LEU A 342 -20.90 -8.91 9.80
N ARG A 343 -21.71 -8.98 10.87
CA ARG A 343 -22.81 -9.94 10.98
C ARG A 343 -24.01 -9.55 10.14
N GLY A 344 -24.26 -8.27 9.95
CA GLY A 344 -25.44 -7.72 9.27
C GLY A 344 -26.62 -7.41 10.21
N PHE A 345 -26.46 -7.66 11.50
CA PHE A 345 -27.46 -7.48 12.54
C PHE A 345 -26.85 -6.75 13.73
N LYS A 346 -27.68 -6.01 14.49
CA LYS A 346 -27.21 -5.23 15.64
C LYS A 346 -26.57 -6.14 16.70
N ARG A 347 -25.43 -5.69 17.22
CA ARG A 347 -24.78 -6.27 18.38
C ARG A 347 -24.39 -5.17 19.36
N GLU A 348 -24.84 -5.32 20.60
CA GLU A 348 -24.43 -4.50 21.73
C GLU A 348 -23.27 -5.18 22.47
N ILE A 349 -22.37 -4.37 22.99
CA ILE A 349 -21.20 -4.77 23.80
C ILE A 349 -21.29 -4.02 25.12
N GLU A 350 -21.33 -4.76 26.21
CA GLU A 350 -21.28 -4.23 27.58
C GLU A 350 -19.94 -4.57 28.22
N ILE A 351 -19.31 -3.57 28.87
CA ILE A 351 -18.16 -3.81 29.74
C ILE A 351 -18.69 -4.26 31.11
N VAL A 352 -18.38 -5.48 31.50
CA VAL A 352 -18.77 -6.07 32.78
C VAL A 352 -17.52 -6.27 33.63
N ASN A 353 -17.57 -5.90 34.91
CA ASN A 353 -16.50 -6.23 35.84
C ASN A 353 -16.81 -7.59 36.49
N ASP A 354 -15.98 -8.58 36.21
CA ASP A 354 -16.05 -9.90 36.84
C ASP A 354 -14.75 -10.19 37.58
N ASN A 355 -14.82 -10.32 38.90
CA ASN A 355 -13.68 -10.59 39.78
C ASN A 355 -12.49 -9.63 39.58
N GLY A 356 -12.74 -8.35 39.32
CA GLY A 356 -11.71 -7.33 39.12
C GLY A 356 -11.11 -7.30 37.71
N LYS A 357 -11.64 -8.10 36.77
CA LYS A 357 -11.28 -8.07 35.35
C LYS A 357 -12.43 -7.51 34.52
N SER A 358 -12.13 -6.57 33.64
CA SER A 358 -13.08 -6.09 32.63
C SER A 358 -13.26 -7.15 31.55
N LEU A 359 -14.48 -7.67 31.44
CA LEU A 359 -14.91 -8.60 30.40
C LEU A 359 -15.91 -7.92 29.46
N PHE A 360 -15.99 -8.38 28.22
CA PHE A 360 -16.96 -7.91 27.24
C PHE A 360 -18.10 -8.92 27.13
N ARG A 361 -19.32 -8.49 27.43
CA ARG A 361 -20.53 -9.28 27.18
C ARG A 361 -21.17 -8.82 25.88
N PHE A 362 -21.49 -9.78 25.02
CA PHE A 362 -22.19 -9.54 23.77
C PHE A 362 -23.68 -9.78 23.94
N LYS A 363 -24.49 -8.89 23.38
CA LYS A 363 -25.92 -9.06 23.25
C LYS A 363 -26.28 -8.94 21.77
N ASP A 364 -26.66 -10.06 21.20
CA ASP A 364 -27.10 -10.18 19.82
C ASP A 364 -28.57 -9.77 19.71
N ILE A 365 -28.88 -8.94 18.72
CA ILE A 365 -30.21 -8.42 18.48
C ILE A 365 -30.59 -8.77 17.04
N ASP A 366 -31.71 -9.45 16.85
CA ASP A 366 -32.23 -9.89 15.53
C ASP A 366 -32.78 -8.72 14.68
N GLU A 367 -32.28 -7.50 14.89
CA GLU A 367 -32.61 -6.33 14.11
C GLU A 367 -31.53 -6.11 13.03
N PRO A 368 -31.90 -6.03 11.74
CA PRO A 368 -30.98 -5.71 10.66
C PRO A 368 -30.20 -4.43 10.92
N TYR A 369 -28.88 -4.46 10.71
CA TYR A 369 -28.05 -3.27 10.83
C TYR A 369 -28.05 -2.50 9.51
N LYS A 370 -28.52 -1.25 9.55
CA LYS A 370 -28.58 -0.36 8.39
C LYS A 370 -27.91 0.96 8.72
N GLU A 371 -27.19 1.51 7.75
CA GLU A 371 -26.61 2.85 7.85
C GLU A 371 -27.08 3.69 6.68
N SER A 372 -27.31 4.98 6.93
CA SER A 372 -27.77 5.90 5.91
C SER A 372 -26.89 7.13 5.83
N PHE A 373 -26.63 7.56 4.60
CA PHE A 373 -25.96 8.81 4.29
C PHE A 373 -26.98 9.77 3.64
N SER A 374 -26.98 11.03 4.09
CA SER A 374 -27.77 12.11 3.49
C SER A 374 -26.88 13.32 3.22
N ASN A 375 -26.94 13.85 1.99
CA ASN A 375 -26.33 15.14 1.63
C ASN A 375 -27.31 15.93 0.74
N GLY A 376 -27.93 16.96 1.31
CA GLY A 376 -29.03 17.67 0.66
C GLY A 376 -30.20 16.74 0.37
N GLU A 377 -30.65 16.68 -0.88
CA GLU A 377 -31.72 15.79 -1.34
C GLU A 377 -31.23 14.36 -1.66
N TYR A 378 -29.92 14.12 -1.66
CA TYR A 378 -29.38 12.79 -1.93
C TYR A 378 -29.40 11.92 -0.67
N TYR A 379 -30.09 10.79 -0.74
CA TYR A 379 -30.18 9.80 0.34
C TYR A 379 -29.78 8.41 -0.15
N ARG A 380 -28.95 7.71 0.62
CA ARG A 380 -28.57 6.32 0.36
C ARG A 380 -28.49 5.54 1.65
N THR A 381 -29.12 4.38 1.68
CA THR A 381 -29.01 3.40 2.77
C THR A 381 -28.20 2.19 2.31
N VAL A 382 -27.34 1.70 3.18
CA VAL A 382 -26.66 0.41 3.06
C VAL A 382 -27.28 -0.52 4.10
N ASP A 383 -27.83 -1.64 3.64
CA ASP A 383 -28.39 -2.69 4.48
C ASP A 383 -27.37 -3.83 4.62
N TYR A 384 -26.73 -3.94 5.78
CA TYR A 384 -25.69 -4.94 6.00
C TYR A 384 -26.26 -6.35 6.21
N SER A 385 -27.58 -6.48 6.40
CA SER A 385 -28.25 -7.78 6.45
C SER A 385 -28.38 -8.43 5.07
N ASP A 386 -28.29 -7.65 3.99
CA ASP A 386 -28.12 -8.21 2.64
C ASP A 386 -26.66 -8.66 2.46
N PHE A 387 -26.45 -9.97 2.52
CA PHE A 387 -25.11 -10.55 2.40
C PHE A 387 -24.47 -10.39 1.03
N LYS A 388 -25.22 -9.91 0.02
CA LYS A 388 -24.67 -9.54 -1.30
C LYS A 388 -24.29 -8.07 -1.40
N GLU A 389 -24.75 -7.20 -0.49
CA GLU A 389 -24.32 -5.81 -0.43
C GLU A 389 -22.90 -5.77 0.13
N ILE A 390 -21.95 -5.35 -0.71
CA ILE A 390 -20.52 -5.27 -0.39
C ILE A 390 -20.02 -3.83 -0.30
N LYS A 391 -20.87 -2.83 -0.56
CA LYS A 391 -20.49 -1.44 -0.30
C LYS A 391 -20.36 -1.20 1.20
N GLU A 392 -19.46 -0.30 1.55
CA GLU A 392 -19.19 0.08 2.93
C GLU A 392 -19.16 1.61 3.07
N PHE A 393 -19.68 2.11 4.18
CA PHE A 393 -19.34 3.44 4.65
C PHE A 393 -18.04 3.40 5.46
N LYS A 394 -17.35 4.53 5.59
CA LYS A 394 -16.20 4.63 6.50
C LYS A 394 -16.67 4.40 7.95
N LEU A 395 -15.97 3.58 8.72
CA LEU A 395 -16.09 3.58 10.20
C LEU A 395 -15.48 4.89 10.71
N TYR A 396 -16.20 5.60 11.57
CA TYR A 396 -15.74 6.84 12.20
C TYR A 396 -15.36 6.60 13.65
#